data_AF-A0A847UTM0-F1
#
_entry.id   AF-A0A847UTM0-F1
#
_cell.length_a   1.000
_cell.length_b   1.000
_cell.length_c   1.000
_cell.angle_alpha   90.00
_cell.angle_beta   90.00
_cell.angle_gamma   90.00
#
_symmetry.space_group_name_H-M   'P 1'
#
loop_
_entity.id
_entity.type
_entity.pdbx_description
1 polymer ?
#
loop_
_entity_poly.entity_id
_entity_poly.type
_entity_poly.pdbx_seq_one_letter_code
_entity_poly.pdbx_strand_id
1 'polypeptide(L)' 'ILAMTSAVGMMTPPLGVNLFVACNITGLSLEKVSMRAIPFILFMLFGAAVVTLVPQLSLFLLGR' A
#
# COMPACT_ATOMS: atom_id res chain seq x y z
N ILE A 1 -10.43 -2.42 -6.24
CA ILE A 1 -10.61 -1.56 -5.04
C ILE A 1 -10.32 -2.35 -3.75
N LEU A 2 -11.12 -3.37 -3.39
CA LEU A 2 -10.92 -4.22 -2.19
C LEU A 2 -9.47 -4.71 -1.98
N ALA A 3 -8.83 -5.24 -3.02
CA ALA A 3 -7.43 -5.68 -2.96
C ALA A 3 -6.43 -4.53 -2.71
N MET A 4 -6.69 -3.34 -3.27
CA MET A 4 -5.80 -2.17 -3.07
C MET A 4 -5.89 -1.63 -1.65
N THR A 5 -7.11 -1.53 -1.10
CA THR A 5 -7.32 -1.08 0.28
C THR A 5 -6.69 -2.05 1.29
N SER A 6 -6.75 -3.36 1.03
CA SER A 6 -6.08 -4.39 1.84
C SER A 6 -4.55 -4.28 1.75
N ALA A 7 -3.99 -4.06 0.56
CA ALA A 7 -2.56 -3.87 0.36
C ALA A 7 -2.02 -2.64 1.12
N VAL A 8 -2.75 -1.52 1.10
CA VAL A 8 -2.43 -0.33 1.90
C VAL A 8 -2.46 -0.66 3.40
N GLY A 9 -3.47 -1.41 3.86
CA GLY A 9 -3.56 -1.87 5.25
C GLY A 9 -2.37 -2.72 5.71
N MET A 10 -1.87 -3.63 4.87
CA MET A 10 -0.70 -4.47 5.18
C MET A 10 0.64 -3.72 5.16
N MET A 11 0.71 -2.59 4.46
CA MET A 11 1.90 -1.74 4.41
C MET A 11 1.94 -0.71 5.54
N THR A 12 0.80 -0.35 6.11
CA THR A 12 0.72 0.63 7.21
C THR A 12 1.04 -0.06 8.54
N PRO A 13 1.74 0.59 9.49
CA PRO A 13 2.15 -0.02 10.76
C PRO A 13 1.07 -0.74 11.61
N PRO A 14 -0.25 -0.40 11.62
CA PRO A 14 -1.21 -1.10 12.47
C PRO A 14 -1.34 -2.60 12.18
N LEU A 15 -1.05 -3.05 10.94
CA LEU A 15 -0.92 -4.47 10.59
C LEU A 15 0.52 -4.82 10.19
N GLY A 16 1.18 -3.94 9.42
CA GLY A 16 2.63 -3.87 9.26
C GLY A 16 3.34 -5.07 8.64
N VAL A 17 2.64 -6.10 8.18
CA VAL A 17 3.23 -7.39 7.74
C VAL A 17 4.34 -7.19 6.70
N ASN A 18 4.14 -6.29 5.74
CA ASN A 18 5.15 -5.99 4.72
C ASN A 18 6.37 -5.23 5.28
N LEU A 19 6.16 -4.36 6.28
CA LEU A 19 7.24 -3.68 6.98
C LEU A 19 8.03 -4.66 7.86
N PHE A 20 7.38 -5.63 8.50
CA PHE A 20 8.04 -6.68 9.29
C PHE A 20 8.91 -7.59 8.42
N VAL A 21 8.42 -8.02 7.25
CA VAL A 21 9.21 -8.80 6.29
C VAL A 21 10.41 -7.97 5.79
N ALA A 22 10.21 -6.69 5.47
CA ALA A 22 11.29 -5.80 5.06
C ALA A 22 12.33 -5.59 6.19
N CYS A 23 11.91 -5.46 7.45
CA CYS A 23 12.84 -5.39 8.59
C CYS A 23 13.63 -6.69 8.76
N ASN A 24 12.99 -7.84 8.56
CA ASN A 24 13.66 -9.15 8.64
C ASN A 24 14.72 -9.34 7.55
N ILE A 25 14.49 -8.80 6.35
CA ILE A 25 15.46 -8.87 5.24
C ILE A 25 16.58 -7.82 5.39
N THR A 26 16.24 -6.61 5.86
CA THR A 26 17.19 -5.49 5.92
C THR A 26 17.97 -5.40 7.23
N GLY A 27 17.52 -6.06 8.29
CA GLY A 27 18.09 -5.95 9.64
C GLY A 27 17.91 -4.57 10.29
N LEU A 28 17.15 -3.66 9.67
CA LEU A 28 16.86 -2.33 10.20
C LEU A 28 15.67 -2.38 11.16
N SER A 29 15.62 -1.44 12.11
CA SER A 29 14.48 -1.30 13.02
C SER A 29 13.22 -0.86 12.27
N LEU A 30 12.05 -1.30 12.79
CA LEU A 30 10.73 -0.97 12.23
C LEU A 30 10.54 0.54 12.04
N GLU A 31 11.05 1.35 12.95
CA GLU A 31 10.98 2.82 12.89
C GLU A 31 11.73 3.39 11.66
N LYS A 32 12.95 2.88 11.40
CA LYS A 32 13.76 3.33 10.25
C LYS A 32 13.14 2.90 8.92
N VAL A 33 12.59 1.70 8.85
CA VAL A 33 11.94 1.18 7.63
C VAL A 33 10.60 1.87 7.40
N SER A 34 9.79 2.06 8.45
CA SER A 34 8.52 2.77 8.41
C SER A 34 8.69 4.20 7.89
N MET A 35 9.63 4.96 8.44
CA MET A 35 9.93 6.33 7.99
C MET A 35 10.32 6.41 6.51
N ARG A 36 11.05 5.41 6.01
CA ARG A 36 11.43 5.33 4.59
C ARG A 36 10.30 4.85 3.70
N ALA A 37 9.32 4.12 4.24
CA ALA A 37 8.17 3.61 3.51
C ALA A 37 7.05 4.65 3.36
N ILE A 38 7.03 5.73 4.16
CA ILE A 38 6.05 6.83 4.07
C ILE A 38 5.79 7.33 2.63
N PRO A 39 6.81 7.68 1.81
CA PRO A 39 6.57 8.12 0.43
C PRO A 39 5.90 7.04 -0.43
N PHE A 40 6.19 5.76 -0.17
CA PHE A 40 5.59 4.63 -0.87
C PHE A 40 4.13 4.44 -0.49
N ILE A 41 3.82 4.57 0.81
CA ILE A 41 2.46 4.52 1.36
C ILE A 41 1.63 5.66 0.78
N LEU A 42 2.18 6.88 0.71
CA LEU A 42 1.51 8.03 0.09
C LEU A 42 1.18 7.79 -1.39
N PHE A 43 2.10 7.20 -2.14
CA PHE A 43 1.87 6.86 -3.55
C PHE A 43 0.78 5.80 -3.72
N MET A 44 0.79 4.76 -2.88
CA MET A 44 -0.27 3.74 -2.87
C MET A 44 -1.63 4.32 -2.49
N LEU A 45 -1.68 5.22 -1.51
CA LEU A 45 -2.90 5.88 -1.08
C LEU A 45 -3.46 6.78 -2.18
N PHE A 46 -2.59 7.52 -2.87
CA PHE A 46 -2.98 8.33 -4.03
C PHE A 46 -3.51 7.46 -5.17
N GLY A 47 -2.82 6.37 -5.52
CA GLY A 47 -3.29 5.43 -6.52
C GLY A 47 -4.65 4.82 -6.17
N ALA A 48 -4.85 4.44 -4.91
CA ALA A 48 -6.13 3.94 -4.42
C ALA A 48 -7.23 5.00 -4.48
N ALA A 49 -6.94 6.26 -4.15
CA ALA A 49 -7.86 7.38 -4.24
C ALA A 49 -8.27 7.65 -5.70
N VAL A 50 -7.31 7.67 -6.63
CA VAL A 50 -7.57 7.84 -8.08
C VAL A 50 -8.49 6.74 -8.60
N VAL A 51 -8.22 5.48 -8.26
CA VAL A 51 -9.04 4.33 -8.69
C VAL A 51 -10.43 4.33 -8.02
N THR A 52 -10.54 4.91 -6.82
CA THR A 52 -11.82 5.04 -6.10
C THR A 52 -12.68 6.18 -6.67
N LEU A 53 -12.06 7.30 -7.07
CA LEU A 53 -12.74 8.45 -7.68
C LEU A 53 -13.08 8.23 -9.16
N VAL A 54 -12.29 7.41 -9.85
CA VAL A 54 -12.50 7.04 -11.25
C VAL A 54 -12.68 5.52 -11.34
N PRO A 55 -13.84 4.97 -10.93
CA PRO A 55 -14.09 3.53 -10.95
C PRO A 55 -14.05 2.96 -12.37
N GLN A 56 -14.19 3.80 -13.40
CA GLN A 56 -14.00 3.39 -14.79
C GLN A 56 -12.61 2.83 -15.07
N LEU A 57 -11.56 3.23 -14.32
CA LEU A 57 -10.22 2.64 -14.46
C LEU A 57 -10.17 1.17 -14.04
N SER A 58 -10.93 0.79 -13.00
CA SER A 58 -11.07 -0.62 -12.58
C SER A 58 -12.04 -1.38 -13.48
N LEU A 59 -13.10 -0.73 -13.95
CA LEU A 59 -14.08 -1.34 -14.85
C LEU A 59 -13.59 -1.45 -16.30
N PHE A 60 -12.57 -0.71 -16.71
CA PHE A 60 -12.08 -0.72 -18.09
C PHE A 60 -11.62 -2.12 -18.53
N LEU A 61 -10.98 -2.87 -17.63
CA LEU A 61 -10.57 -4.26 -17.90
C LEU A 61 -11.73 -5.26 -17.82
N LEU A 62 -12.76 -4.93 -17.03
CA LEU A 62 -13.98 -5.73 -16.85
C LEU A 62 -15.08 -5.38 -17.86
N GLY A 63 -14.87 -4.34 -18.69
CA GLY A 63 -15.80 -3.81 -19.69
C GLY A 63 -15.99 -4.72 -20.89
N ARG A 64 -16.40 -5.95 -20.62
CA ARG A 64 -17.13 -6.85 -21.51
C ARG A 64 -18.56 -6.96 -20.99
#